data_AF-A0AAD0X218-F1
#
_entry.id   AF-A0AAD0X218-F1
#
_cell.length_a   1.000
_cell.length_b   1.000
_cell.length_c   1.000
_cell.angle_alpha   90.00
_cell.angle_beta   90.00
_cell.angle_gamma   90.00
#
_symmetry.space_group_name_H-M   'P 1'
#
loop_
_entity.id
_entity.type
_entity.pdbx_description
1 polymer ?
#
loop_
_entity_poly.entity_id
_entity_poly.type
_entity_poly.pdbx_seq_one_letter_code
_entity_poly.pdbx_strand_id
1 'polypeptide(L)'
;MRGSELRERSLGALWWLMFGAACMWLLVGSVAYWVRHGWLPNDVAAWVQAFGSIGAILAAIWISHRQGRGNERERQRREYHYMFKAFNMSAYASHAVHAIAGCLEADAANHHNVRLYFGRLKDAYAEVCKFAYPSFADLGFADHWIEHKRRMSLLIEEVERHLAGIPTVAEGAKNLAEVCDQAVLDMQAALERYSTTVGDKVWAAHHP
;
A
#
# COMPACT_ATOMS: atom_id res chain seq x y z
N MET A 1 1.54 -5.06 -21.81
CA MET A 1 2.85 -4.36 -21.86
C MET A 1 3.93 -4.88 -20.89
N ARG A 2 3.64 -5.60 -19.79
CA ARG A 2 4.70 -6.16 -18.91
C ARG A 2 5.57 -7.28 -19.52
N GLY A 3 5.06 -7.99 -20.54
CA GLY A 3 5.75 -9.16 -21.09
C GLY A 3 7.02 -8.84 -21.88
N SER A 4 7.06 -7.72 -22.60
CA SER A 4 8.25 -7.31 -23.37
C SER A 4 9.41 -6.87 -22.47
N GLU A 5 9.10 -6.17 -21.38
CA GLU A 5 10.11 -5.63 -20.46
C GLU A 5 10.86 -6.73 -19.70
N LEU A 6 10.17 -7.81 -19.31
CA LEU A 6 10.81 -8.97 -18.68
C LEU A 6 11.75 -9.69 -19.67
N ARG A 7 11.34 -9.78 -20.94
CA ARG A 7 12.09 -10.46 -21.99
C ARG A 7 13.38 -9.71 -22.31
N GLU A 8 13.33 -8.38 -22.41
CA GLU A 8 14.51 -7.53 -22.61
C GLU A 8 15.52 -7.63 -21.47
N ARG A 9 15.06 -7.62 -20.21
CA ARG A 9 15.94 -7.80 -19.04
C ARG A 9 16.60 -9.18 -19.02
N SER A 10 15.86 -10.23 -19.37
CA SER A 10 16.41 -11.60 -19.44
C SER A 10 17.46 -11.76 -20.54
N LEU A 11 17.26 -11.14 -21.71
CA LEU A 11 18.22 -11.15 -22.81
C LEU A 11 19.50 -10.40 -22.46
N GLY A 12 19.38 -9.24 -21.80
CA GLY A 12 20.54 -8.50 -21.32
C GLY A 12 21.36 -9.28 -20.28
N ALA A 13 20.69 -9.98 -19.35
CA ALA A 13 21.35 -10.84 -18.37
C ALA A 13 22.07 -12.01 -19.04
N LEU A 14 21.44 -12.66 -20.03
CA LEU A 14 22.05 -13.74 -20.81
C LEU A 14 23.32 -13.25 -21.53
N TRP A 15 23.27 -12.06 -22.12
CA TRP A 15 24.40 -11.44 -22.82
C TRP A 15 25.58 -11.17 -21.87
N TRP A 16 25.30 -10.57 -20.71
CA TRP A 16 26.31 -10.35 -19.68
C TRP A 16 26.91 -11.65 -19.16
N LEU A 17 26.12 -12.72 -19.06
CA LEU A 17 26.57 -14.02 -18.61
C LEU A 17 27.50 -14.68 -19.65
N MET A 18 27.12 -14.65 -20.93
CA MET A 18 27.97 -15.16 -22.01
C MET A 18 29.29 -14.39 -22.13
N PHE A 19 29.21 -13.05 -22.12
CA PHE A 19 30.40 -12.21 -22.22
C PHE A 19 31.30 -12.34 -20.98
N GLY A 20 30.70 -12.34 -19.79
CA GLY A 20 31.41 -12.55 -18.52
C GLY A 20 32.12 -13.90 -18.48
N ALA A 21 31.46 -14.98 -18.91
CA ALA A 21 32.07 -16.31 -18.97
C ALA A 21 33.24 -16.37 -19.98
N ALA A 22 33.09 -15.76 -21.15
CA ALA A 22 34.17 -15.70 -22.15
C ALA A 22 35.38 -14.90 -21.65
N CYS A 23 35.15 -13.72 -21.04
CA CYS A 23 36.21 -12.92 -20.43
C CYS A 23 36.90 -13.67 -19.28
N MET A 24 36.13 -14.36 -18.43
CA MET A 24 36.67 -15.17 -17.34
C MET A 24 37.55 -16.30 -17.89
N TRP A 25 37.14 -16.96 -18.96
CA TRP A 25 37.92 -18.02 -19.60
C TRP A 25 39.24 -17.50 -20.19
N LEU A 26 39.21 -16.34 -20.85
CA LEU A 26 40.41 -15.69 -21.37
C LEU A 26 41.38 -15.30 -20.26
N LEU A 27 40.87 -14.78 -19.13
CA LEU A 27 41.70 -14.46 -17.97
C LEU A 27 42.35 -15.72 -17.37
N VAL A 28 41.57 -16.77 -17.15
CA VAL A 28 42.07 -18.05 -16.61
C VAL A 28 43.09 -18.69 -17.55
N GLY A 29 42.79 -18.73 -18.85
CA GLY A 29 43.67 -19.28 -19.88
C GLY A 29 44.98 -18.50 -20.02
N SER A 30 44.92 -17.16 -19.96
CA SER A 30 46.10 -16.30 -19.97
C SER A 30 46.98 -16.61 -18.75
N VAL A 31 46.42 -16.57 -17.53
CA VAL A 31 47.19 -16.87 -16.30
C VAL A 31 47.84 -18.26 -16.35
N ALA A 32 47.10 -19.28 -16.79
CA ALA A 32 47.64 -20.64 -16.93
C ALA A 32 48.80 -20.73 -17.94
N TYR A 33 48.71 -20.00 -19.05
CA TYR A 33 49.77 -19.93 -20.06
C TYR A 33 51.07 -19.32 -19.49
N TRP A 34 50.97 -18.22 -18.74
CA TRP A 34 52.13 -17.55 -18.14
C TRP A 34 52.76 -18.34 -16.99
N VAL A 35 51.96 -19.02 -16.17
CA VAL A 35 52.45 -19.92 -15.12
C VAL A 35 53.25 -21.07 -15.74
N ARG A 36 52.77 -21.66 -16.84
CA ARG A 36 53.47 -22.75 -17.54
C ARG A 36 54.85 -22.33 -18.07
N HIS A 37 55.02 -21.06 -18.46
CA HIS A 37 56.30 -20.54 -18.93
C HIS A 37 57.24 -20.11 -17.79
N GLY A 38 56.82 -20.22 -16.53
CA GLY A 38 57.64 -19.89 -15.35
C GLY A 38 57.76 -18.40 -15.06
N TRP A 39 56.92 -17.56 -15.68
CA TRP A 39 56.96 -16.10 -15.51
C TRP A 39 56.22 -15.60 -14.27
N LEU A 40 55.34 -16.43 -13.68
CA LEU A 40 54.55 -16.08 -12.51
C LEU A 40 54.79 -17.07 -11.37
N PRO A 41 54.98 -16.60 -10.12
CA PRO A 41 55.12 -17.47 -8.95
C PRO A 41 53.87 -18.34 -8.74
N ASN A 42 54.03 -19.54 -8.20
CA ASN A 42 52.90 -20.45 -7.89
C ASN A 42 51.87 -19.85 -6.92
N ASP A 43 52.23 -18.82 -6.15
CA ASP A 43 51.35 -18.16 -5.18
C ASP A 43 50.22 -17.34 -5.82
N VAL A 44 50.28 -17.07 -7.13
CA VAL A 44 49.29 -16.26 -7.86
C VAL A 44 47.90 -16.90 -7.82
N ALA A 45 47.81 -18.23 -7.81
CA ALA A 45 46.54 -18.94 -7.71
C ALA A 45 45.82 -18.64 -6.38
N ALA A 46 46.57 -18.57 -5.26
CA ALA A 46 46.03 -18.22 -3.95
C ALA A 46 45.52 -16.77 -3.91
N TRP A 47 46.23 -15.84 -4.56
CA TRP A 47 45.81 -14.44 -4.68
C TRP A 47 44.52 -14.29 -5.48
N VAL A 48 44.41 -14.94 -6.64
CA VAL A 48 43.19 -14.90 -7.47
C VAL A 48 41.98 -15.44 -6.71
N GLN A 49 42.15 -16.53 -5.96
CA GLN A 49 41.08 -17.09 -5.13
C GLN A 49 40.67 -16.14 -4.00
N ALA A 50 41.62 -15.48 -3.34
CA ALA A 50 41.35 -14.52 -2.28
C ALA A 50 40.59 -13.29 -2.79
N PHE A 51 40.98 -12.71 -3.92
CA PHE A 51 40.27 -11.58 -4.52
C PHE A 51 38.91 -11.98 -5.11
N GLY A 52 38.81 -13.18 -5.69
CA GLY A 52 37.55 -13.70 -6.22
C GLY A 52 36.49 -13.88 -5.14
N SER A 53 36.85 -14.43 -3.98
CA SER A 53 35.92 -14.62 -2.87
C SER A 53 35.45 -13.29 -2.26
N ILE A 54 36.37 -12.32 -2.08
CA ILE A 54 36.03 -10.96 -1.61
C ILE A 54 35.08 -10.26 -2.59
N GLY A 55 35.36 -10.33 -3.90
CA GLY A 55 34.52 -9.74 -4.93
C GLY A 55 33.11 -10.33 -4.96
N ALA A 56 33.00 -11.66 -4.83
CA ALA A 56 31.72 -12.35 -4.76
C ALA A 56 30.89 -11.92 -3.53
N ILE A 57 31.52 -11.79 -2.36
CA ILE A 57 30.87 -11.30 -1.14
C ILE A 57 30.36 -9.87 -1.34
N LEU A 58 31.18 -8.97 -1.87
CA LEU A 58 30.78 -7.58 -2.14
C LEU A 58 29.62 -7.49 -3.14
N ALA A 59 29.65 -8.29 -4.21
CA ALA A 59 28.57 -8.36 -5.19
C ALA A 59 27.27 -8.88 -4.56
N ALA A 60 27.34 -9.91 -3.70
CA ALA A 60 26.18 -10.44 -3.00
C ALA A 60 25.56 -9.40 -2.04
N ILE A 61 26.39 -8.67 -1.29
CA ILE A 61 25.94 -7.57 -0.41
C ILE A 61 25.26 -6.47 -1.24
N TRP A 62 25.84 -6.09 -2.37
CA TRP A 62 25.27 -5.05 -3.24
C TRP A 62 23.93 -5.46 -3.85
N ILE A 63 23.80 -6.71 -4.31
CA ILE A 63 22.54 -7.25 -4.84
C ILE A 63 21.47 -7.29 -3.74
N SER A 64 21.81 -7.80 -2.56
CA SER A 64 20.89 -7.86 -1.41
C SER A 64 20.38 -6.47 -1.02
N HIS A 65 21.29 -5.50 -0.92
CA HIS A 65 20.93 -4.11 -0.60
C HIS A 65 20.07 -3.46 -1.70
N ARG A 66 20.34 -3.76 -2.97
CA ARG A 66 19.51 -3.26 -4.10
C ARG A 66 18.13 -3.88 -4.12
N GLN A 67 18.01 -5.19 -3.84
CA GLN A 67 16.72 -5.89 -3.75
C GLN A 67 15.91 -5.42 -2.54
N GLY A 68 16.54 -5.24 -1.38
CA GLY A 68 15.88 -4.75 -0.17
C GLY A 68 15.21 -3.39 -0.37
N ARG A 69 15.88 -2.45 -1.05
CA ARG A 69 15.29 -1.13 -1.38
C ARG A 69 14.10 -1.22 -2.34
N GLY A 70 14.08 -2.20 -3.24
CA GLY A 70 12.95 -2.43 -4.13
C GLY A 70 11.73 -2.96 -3.38
N ASN A 71 11.95 -3.99 -2.56
CA ASN A 71 10.89 -4.64 -1.78
C ASN A 71 10.24 -3.68 -0.78
N GLU A 72 11.03 -2.82 -0.14
CA GLU A 72 10.51 -1.82 0.81
C GLU A 72 9.60 -0.80 0.10
N ARG A 73 9.98 -0.31 -1.07
CA ARG A 73 9.15 0.62 -1.87
C ARG A 73 7.87 -0.03 -2.36
N GLU A 74 7.94 -1.28 -2.79
CA GLU A 74 6.74 -2.03 -3.20
C GLU A 74 5.80 -2.28 -2.02
N ARG A 75 6.35 -2.58 -0.84
CA ARG A 75 5.60 -2.74 0.39
C ARG A 75 4.88 -1.44 0.76
N GLN A 76 5.59 -0.31 0.81
CA GLN A 76 5.01 1.01 1.10
C GLN A 76 3.93 1.40 0.08
N ARG A 77 4.11 1.06 -1.20
CA ARG A 77 3.07 1.27 -2.23
C ARG A 77 1.81 0.44 -1.98
N ARG A 78 1.96 -0.83 -1.57
CA ARG A 78 0.81 -1.69 -1.23
C ARG A 78 0.08 -1.18 0.00
N GLU A 79 0.82 -0.76 1.02
CA GLU A 79 0.29 -0.17 2.25
C GLU A 79 -0.49 1.12 1.95
N TYR A 80 0.09 2.04 1.17
CA TYR A 80 -0.61 3.26 0.70
C TYR A 80 -1.89 2.93 -0.07
N HIS A 81 -1.81 2.00 -1.03
CA HIS A 81 -2.97 1.65 -1.86
C HIS A 81 -4.11 1.05 -1.03
N TYR A 82 -3.76 0.25 -0.01
CA TYR A 82 -4.75 -0.30 0.92
C TYR A 82 -5.44 0.80 1.74
N MET A 83 -4.68 1.75 2.30
CA MET A 83 -5.22 2.92 3.01
C MET A 83 -6.07 3.80 2.10
N PHE A 84 -5.62 4.08 0.88
CA PHE A 84 -6.39 4.87 -0.09
C PHE A 84 -7.74 4.21 -0.45
N LYS A 85 -7.75 2.88 -0.60
CA LYS A 85 -8.99 2.14 -0.85
C LYS A 85 -9.93 2.22 0.35
N ALA A 86 -9.41 2.11 1.56
CA ALA A 86 -10.18 2.29 2.79
C ALA A 86 -10.78 3.71 2.82
N PHE A 87 -9.95 4.74 2.66
CA PHE A 87 -10.37 6.14 2.60
C PHE A 87 -11.54 6.38 1.63
N ASN A 88 -11.42 5.92 0.38
CA ASN A 88 -12.48 6.08 -0.61
C ASN A 88 -13.79 5.39 -0.20
N MET A 89 -13.71 4.24 0.47
CA MET A 89 -14.88 3.54 0.99
C MET A 89 -15.53 4.31 2.15
N SER A 90 -14.73 4.90 3.04
CA SER A 90 -15.25 5.79 4.09
C SER A 90 -15.88 7.06 3.55
N ALA A 91 -15.27 7.70 2.55
CA ALA A 91 -15.84 8.88 1.91
C ALA A 91 -17.20 8.55 1.27
N TYR A 92 -17.29 7.43 0.55
CA TYR A 92 -18.55 6.92 0.01
C TYR A 92 -19.59 6.65 1.12
N ALA A 93 -19.16 6.01 2.21
CA ALA A 93 -20.03 5.73 3.36
C ALA A 93 -20.53 7.03 4.03
N SER A 94 -19.70 8.07 4.12
CA SER A 94 -20.09 9.38 4.68
C SER A 94 -21.22 10.01 3.87
N HIS A 95 -21.23 9.86 2.55
CA HIS A 95 -22.37 10.32 1.74
C HIS A 95 -23.68 9.58 2.07
N ALA A 96 -23.63 8.28 2.37
CA ALA A 96 -24.81 7.54 2.80
C ALA A 96 -25.29 7.98 4.20
N VAL A 97 -24.35 8.27 5.10
CA VAL A 97 -24.61 8.85 6.42
C VAL A 97 -25.32 10.21 6.30
N HIS A 98 -24.83 11.10 5.43
CA HIS A 98 -25.47 12.39 5.18
C HIS A 98 -26.85 12.28 4.56
N ALA A 99 -27.02 11.38 3.59
CA ALA A 99 -28.31 11.18 2.95
C ALA A 99 -29.36 10.73 3.97
N ILE A 100 -29.00 9.88 4.94
CA ILE A 100 -29.94 9.46 5.98
C ILE A 100 -30.21 10.55 7.02
N ALA A 101 -29.17 11.27 7.45
CA ALA A 101 -29.34 12.39 8.38
C ALA A 101 -30.26 13.48 7.79
N GLY A 102 -30.03 13.86 6.53
CA GLY A 102 -30.87 14.83 5.83
C GLY A 102 -32.32 14.35 5.63
N CYS A 103 -32.54 13.04 5.44
CA CYS A 103 -33.90 12.50 5.39
C CYS A 103 -34.61 12.58 6.73
N LEU A 104 -33.91 12.25 7.82
CA LEU A 104 -34.45 12.35 9.18
C LEU A 104 -34.75 13.81 9.56
N GLU A 105 -33.91 14.75 9.15
CA GLU A 105 -34.10 16.19 9.38
C GLU A 105 -35.28 16.75 8.57
N ALA A 106 -35.42 16.35 7.30
CA ALA A 106 -36.48 16.87 6.43
C ALA A 106 -37.87 16.31 6.78
N ASP A 107 -37.98 15.00 6.99
CA ASP A 107 -39.23 14.33 7.36
C ASP A 107 -38.95 12.97 7.98
N ALA A 108 -38.77 12.96 9.31
CA ALA A 108 -38.58 11.73 10.07
C ALA A 108 -39.76 10.73 9.93
N ALA A 109 -40.98 11.19 9.59
CA ALA A 109 -42.13 10.30 9.41
C ALA A 109 -42.10 9.57 8.05
N ASN A 110 -41.25 9.98 7.11
CA ASN A 110 -41.08 9.33 5.82
C ASN A 110 -40.23 8.05 5.93
N HIS A 111 -40.82 7.01 6.52
CA HIS A 111 -40.15 5.72 6.74
C HIS A 111 -39.66 5.07 5.44
N HIS A 112 -40.26 5.38 4.29
CA HIS A 112 -39.82 4.84 2.99
C HIS A 112 -38.43 5.33 2.63
N ASN A 113 -38.22 6.65 2.64
CA ASN A 113 -36.91 7.24 2.33
C ASN A 113 -35.86 6.84 3.36
N VAL A 114 -36.20 6.86 4.64
CA VAL A 114 -35.28 6.43 5.71
C VAL A 114 -34.83 4.98 5.49
N ARG A 115 -35.75 4.05 5.19
CA ARG A 115 -35.40 2.65 4.90
C ARG A 115 -34.51 2.49 3.67
N LEU A 116 -34.75 3.27 2.61
CA LEU A 116 -33.95 3.23 1.39
C LEU A 116 -32.50 3.62 1.66
N TYR A 117 -32.28 4.77 2.31
CA TYR A 117 -30.92 5.22 2.64
C TYR A 117 -30.27 4.38 3.72
N PHE A 118 -31.06 3.82 4.64
CA PHE A 118 -30.57 2.93 5.66
C PHE A 118 -29.98 1.64 5.08
N GLY A 119 -30.64 1.05 4.07
CA GLY A 119 -30.07 -0.08 3.33
C GLY A 119 -28.70 0.24 2.74
N ARG A 120 -28.57 1.39 2.07
CA ARG A 120 -27.29 1.86 1.50
C ARG A 120 -26.21 2.07 2.57
N LEU A 121 -26.59 2.62 3.73
CA LEU A 121 -25.68 2.81 4.85
C LEU A 121 -25.17 1.45 5.38
N LYS A 122 -26.03 0.45 5.54
CA LYS A 122 -25.63 -0.89 5.98
C LYS A 122 -24.68 -1.56 4.98
N ASP A 123 -24.96 -1.43 3.68
CA ASP A 123 -24.10 -1.97 2.63
C ASP A 123 -22.71 -1.29 2.64
N ALA A 124 -22.67 0.04 2.73
CA ALA A 124 -21.43 0.79 2.84
C ALA A 124 -20.65 0.44 4.12
N TYR A 125 -21.35 0.28 5.25
CA TYR A 125 -20.76 -0.15 6.51
C TYR A 125 -20.15 -1.56 6.43
N ALA A 126 -20.82 -2.49 5.74
CA ALA A 126 -20.30 -3.83 5.53
C ALA A 126 -19.01 -3.82 4.71
N GLU A 127 -18.91 -2.96 3.69
CA GLU A 127 -17.66 -2.76 2.92
C GLU A 127 -16.55 -2.13 3.76
N VAL A 128 -16.85 -1.11 4.56
CA VAL A 128 -15.92 -0.53 5.55
C VAL A 128 -15.44 -1.62 6.53
N CYS A 129 -16.30 -2.54 6.96
CA CYS A 129 -15.89 -3.60 7.89
C CYS A 129 -14.89 -4.61 7.31
N LYS A 130 -14.68 -4.64 5.99
CA LYS A 130 -13.71 -5.56 5.35
C LYS A 130 -12.25 -5.15 5.58
N PHE A 131 -11.99 -3.91 5.98
CA PHE A 131 -10.63 -3.43 6.24
C PHE A 131 -10.23 -3.69 7.70
N ALA A 132 -9.08 -4.32 7.89
CA ALA A 132 -8.54 -4.64 9.21
C ALA A 132 -7.58 -3.54 9.73
N TYR A 133 -7.74 -3.16 11.00
CA TYR A 133 -6.88 -2.17 11.69
C TYR A 133 -5.38 -2.49 11.60
N PRO A 134 -4.91 -3.74 11.86
CA PRO A 134 -3.48 -4.04 11.82
C PRO A 134 -2.84 -3.95 10.42
N SER A 135 -3.63 -3.75 9.37
CA SER A 135 -3.14 -3.64 7.99
C SER A 135 -2.86 -2.20 7.56
N PHE A 136 -3.18 -1.20 8.39
CA PHE A 136 -2.84 0.20 8.13
C PHE A 136 -1.41 0.49 8.58
N ALA A 137 -0.61 1.10 7.69
CA ALA A 137 0.76 1.45 7.99
C ALA A 137 0.88 2.73 8.83
N ASP A 138 -0.10 3.63 8.74
CA ASP A 138 -0.19 4.85 9.54
C ASP A 138 -1.21 4.66 10.67
N LEU A 139 -0.76 4.82 11.92
CA LEU A 139 -1.62 4.65 13.10
C LEU A 139 -2.66 5.76 13.23
N GLY A 140 -2.32 6.99 12.83
CA GLY A 140 -3.28 8.11 12.85
C GLY A 140 -4.46 7.83 11.92
N PHE A 141 -4.18 7.38 10.69
CA PHE A 141 -5.21 6.91 9.76
C PHE A 141 -6.06 5.79 10.36
N ALA A 142 -5.42 4.81 11.00
CA ALA A 142 -6.08 3.67 11.60
C ALA A 142 -7.04 4.06 12.74
N ASP A 143 -6.66 5.05 13.55
CA ASP A 143 -7.47 5.57 14.65
C ASP A 143 -8.68 6.35 14.13
N HIS A 144 -8.50 7.24 13.15
CA HIS A 144 -9.61 7.95 12.50
C HIS A 144 -10.55 6.99 11.76
N TRP A 145 -10.03 5.91 11.18
CA TRP A 145 -10.82 4.83 10.58
C TRP A 145 -11.71 4.11 11.61
N ILE A 146 -11.16 3.73 12.76
CA ILE A 146 -11.94 3.11 13.84
C ILE A 146 -13.02 4.06 14.32
N GLU A 147 -12.70 5.34 14.49
CA GLU A 147 -13.67 6.34 14.94
C GLU A 147 -14.82 6.46 13.94
N HIS A 148 -14.52 6.59 12.65
CA HIS A 148 -15.52 6.62 11.59
C HIS A 148 -16.42 5.37 11.62
N LYS A 149 -15.82 4.17 11.69
CA LYS A 149 -16.56 2.90 11.80
C LYS A 149 -17.46 2.86 13.03
N ARG A 150 -16.99 3.32 14.19
CA ARG A 150 -17.77 3.35 15.43
C ARG A 150 -18.97 4.28 15.29
N ARG A 151 -18.79 5.47 14.71
CA ARG A 151 -19.85 6.46 14.51
C ARG A 151 -20.92 5.98 13.55
N MET A 152 -20.52 5.32 12.46
CA MET A 152 -21.46 4.65 11.56
C MET A 152 -22.29 3.59 12.28
N SER A 153 -21.67 2.75 13.12
CA SER A 153 -22.39 1.73 13.91
C SER A 153 -23.44 2.36 14.82
N LEU A 154 -23.08 3.43 15.52
CA LEU A 154 -24.00 4.16 16.40
C LEU A 154 -25.17 4.78 15.61
N LEU A 155 -24.90 5.33 14.43
CA LEU A 155 -25.95 5.85 13.57
C LEU A 155 -26.88 4.75 13.06
N ILE A 156 -26.33 3.59 12.70
CA ILE A 156 -27.11 2.42 12.29
C ILE A 156 -28.05 1.99 13.40
N GLU A 157 -27.55 1.87 14.63
CA GLU A 157 -28.36 1.52 15.81
C GLU A 157 -29.46 2.55 16.08
N GLU A 158 -29.13 3.85 15.98
CA GLU A 158 -30.12 4.92 16.17
C GLU A 158 -31.22 4.83 15.10
N VAL A 159 -30.87 4.67 13.82
CA VAL A 159 -31.84 4.53 12.74
C VAL A 159 -32.71 3.28 12.90
N GLU A 160 -32.15 2.16 13.37
CA GLU A 160 -32.94 0.94 13.67
C GLU A 160 -33.97 1.21 14.77
N ARG A 161 -33.59 1.95 15.82
CA ARG A 161 -34.52 2.38 16.86
C ARG A 161 -35.62 3.28 16.31
N HIS A 162 -35.29 4.25 15.45
CA HIS A 162 -36.28 5.11 14.77
C HIS A 162 -37.31 4.28 14.03
N LEU A 163 -36.83 3.35 13.19
CA LEU A 163 -37.68 2.50 12.37
C LEU A 163 -38.52 1.50 13.19
N ALA A 164 -38.14 1.25 14.44
CA ALA A 164 -38.92 0.49 15.42
C ALA A 164 -39.98 1.32 16.16
N GLY A 165 -40.11 2.62 15.84
CA GLY A 165 -41.06 3.54 16.49
C GLY A 165 -40.54 4.11 17.82
N ILE A 166 -39.27 3.88 18.16
CA ILE A 166 -38.63 4.54 19.30
C ILE A 166 -38.23 5.94 18.82
N PRO A 167 -38.66 7.03 19.49
CA PRO A 167 -38.31 8.37 19.07
C PRO A 167 -36.79 8.54 19.02
N THR A 168 -36.25 8.84 17.83
CA THR A 168 -34.84 9.22 17.69
C THR A 168 -34.65 10.71 17.71
N VAL A 169 -33.43 11.12 18.04
CA VAL A 169 -33.05 12.52 17.99
C VAL A 169 -32.49 12.80 16.60
N ALA A 170 -33.25 13.49 15.73
CA ALA A 170 -32.76 13.94 14.42
C ALA A 170 -31.45 14.75 14.54
N GLU A 171 -31.35 15.56 15.59
CA GLU A 171 -30.13 16.28 15.97
C GLU A 171 -28.95 15.32 16.27
N GLY A 172 -29.21 14.15 16.87
CA GLY A 172 -28.19 13.13 17.10
C GLY A 172 -27.66 12.52 15.80
N ALA A 173 -28.54 12.22 14.84
CA ALA A 173 -28.16 11.71 13.52
C ALA A 173 -27.30 12.73 12.75
N LYS A 174 -27.67 14.02 12.80
CA LYS A 174 -26.90 15.11 12.21
C LYS A 174 -25.51 15.26 12.82
N ASN A 175 -25.42 15.30 14.15
CA ASN A 175 -24.14 15.35 14.85
C ASN A 175 -23.24 14.15 14.51
N LEU A 176 -23.81 12.94 14.41
CA LEU A 176 -23.05 11.76 13.99
C LEU A 176 -22.55 11.88 12.55
N ALA A 177 -23.33 12.49 11.65
CA ALA A 177 -22.92 12.72 10.27
C ALA A 177 -21.75 13.71 10.15
N GLU A 178 -21.82 14.84 10.85
CA GLU A 178 -20.74 15.84 10.89
C GLU A 178 -19.44 15.24 11.44
N VAL A 179 -19.52 14.41 12.49
CA VAL A 179 -18.36 13.73 13.05
C VAL A 179 -17.80 12.66 12.08
N CYS A 180 -18.65 11.97 11.32
CA CYS A 180 -18.20 11.03 10.29
C CYS A 180 -17.39 11.73 9.21
N ASP A 181 -17.82 12.92 8.78
CA ASP A 181 -17.09 13.74 7.81
C ASP A 181 -15.75 14.23 8.35
N GLN A 182 -15.73 14.71 9.60
CA GLN A 182 -14.48 15.14 10.21
C GLN A 182 -13.47 13.98 10.25
N ALA A 183 -13.92 12.77 10.61
CA ALA A 183 -13.05 11.59 10.58
C ALA A 183 -12.53 11.28 9.16
N VAL A 184 -13.33 11.49 8.10
CA VAL A 184 -12.90 11.34 6.71
C VAL A 184 -11.84 12.38 6.32
N LEU A 185 -12.03 13.64 6.72
CA LEU A 185 -11.05 14.70 6.49
C LEU A 185 -9.73 14.42 7.22
N ASP A 186 -9.81 13.92 8.46
CA ASP A 186 -8.63 13.55 9.23
C ASP A 186 -7.89 12.35 8.60
N MET A 187 -8.63 11.36 8.07
CA MET A 187 -8.07 10.26 7.28
C MET A 187 -7.38 10.77 6.00
N GLN A 188 -7.96 11.74 5.31
CA GLN A 188 -7.34 12.36 4.13
C GLN A 188 -6.02 13.02 4.52
N ALA A 189 -6.01 13.83 5.58
CA ALA A 189 -4.80 14.50 6.06
C ALA A 189 -3.72 13.49 6.48
N ALA A 190 -4.10 12.37 7.12
CA ALA A 190 -3.17 11.29 7.46
C ALA A 190 -2.60 10.61 6.21
N LEU A 191 -3.44 10.37 5.19
CA LEU A 191 -3.02 9.78 3.93
C LEU A 191 -2.06 10.71 3.16
N GLU A 192 -2.33 12.02 3.14
CA GLU A 192 -1.46 13.05 2.56
C GLU A 192 -0.08 13.03 3.25
N ARG A 193 -0.05 13.03 4.57
CA ARG A 193 1.21 12.90 5.35
C ARG A 193 1.95 11.62 4.99
N TYR A 194 1.28 10.47 4.99
CA TYR A 194 1.91 9.19 4.66
C TYR A 194 2.43 9.16 3.22
N SER A 195 1.74 9.81 2.27
CA SER A 195 2.17 9.88 0.88
C SER A 195 3.53 10.56 0.70
N THR A 196 3.85 11.57 1.52
CA THR A 196 5.17 12.23 1.50
C THR A 196 6.31 11.27 1.89
N THR A 197 6.00 10.23 2.68
CA THR A 197 6.97 9.21 3.08
C THR A 197 7.20 8.17 1.98
N VAL A 198 6.16 7.82 1.22
CA VAL A 198 6.25 6.86 0.09
C VAL A 198 6.86 7.51 -1.16
N GLY A 199 6.75 8.83 -1.28
CA GLY A 199 7.35 9.68 -2.30
C GLY A 199 6.34 10.25 -3.31
N ASP A 200 6.60 11.47 -3.79
CA ASP A 200 5.70 12.34 -4.57
C ASP A 200 5.01 11.65 -5.76
N LYS A 201 5.68 10.69 -6.39
CA LYS A 201 5.15 9.96 -7.55
C LYS A 201 3.93 9.10 -7.23
N VAL A 202 3.73 8.68 -5.98
CA VAL A 202 2.61 7.81 -5.60
C VAL A 202 1.32 8.61 -5.41
N TRP A 203 1.42 9.79 -4.80
CA TRP A 203 0.31 10.73 -4.65
C TRP A 203 -0.20 11.20 -6.01
N ALA A 204 0.70 11.73 -6.85
CA ALA A 204 0.37 12.24 -8.19
C ALA A 204 -0.27 11.18 -9.11
N ALA A 205 -0.04 9.88 -8.86
CA ALA A 205 -0.64 8.80 -9.63
C ALA A 205 -2.13 8.56 -9.30
N HIS A 206 -2.60 9.00 -8.13
CA HIS A 206 -3.98 8.79 -7.66
C HIS A 206 -4.80 10.09 -7.61
N HIS A 207 -4.14 11.25 -7.68
CA HIS A 207 -4.74 12.58 -7.64
C HIS A 207 -4.25 13.41 -8.84
N PRO A 208 -4.83 13.22 -10.04
CA PRO A 208 -4.50 14.00 -11.23
C PRO A 208 -5.01 15.44 -11.17
#